data_AF-A0A6G2IE65-F1
#
_entry.id   AF-A0A6G2IE65-F1
#
_cell.length_a   1.000
_cell.length_b   1.000
_cell.length_c   1.000
_cell.angle_alpha   90.00
_cell.angle_beta   90.00
_cell.angle_gamma   90.00
#
_symmetry.space_group_name_H-M   'P 1'
#
loop_
_entity.id
_entity.type
_entity.pdbx_description
1 polymer ?
#
loop_
_entity_poly.entity_id
_entity_poly.type
_entity_poly.pdbx_seq_one_letter_code
_entity_poly.pdbx_strand_id
1 'polypeptide(L)'
;MASTVILTRMTMPTLLDLEALAEKTGLTYATVRSYHNHAEARRRDGNPRPGDLPPPDKRFGRSPAWLEKTIDELLANRPGRGAGGGRPPKRAQE
;
A
#
# COMPACT_ATOMS: atom_id res chain seq x y z
N MET A 1 14.65 -9.28 45.43
CA MET A 1 15.07 -9.78 44.10
C MET A 1 13.99 -9.35 43.10
N ALA A 2 14.27 -8.34 42.29
CA ALA A 2 13.30 -7.82 41.31
C ALA A 2 13.46 -8.59 40.01
N SER A 3 12.51 -9.48 39.72
CA SER A 3 12.45 -10.18 38.43
C SER A 3 11.95 -9.21 37.36
N THR A 4 12.87 -8.73 36.51
CA THR A 4 12.54 -8.03 35.27
C THR A 4 11.89 -9.02 34.30
N VAL A 5 10.57 -8.96 34.17
CA VAL A 5 9.84 -9.69 33.13
C VAL A 5 10.06 -8.92 31.82
N ILE A 6 10.95 -9.43 30.96
CA ILE A 6 11.06 -9.00 29.58
C ILE A 6 9.84 -9.57 28.84
N LEU A 7 8.72 -8.83 28.85
CA LEU A 7 7.58 -9.09 27.98
C LEU A 7 7.99 -8.77 26.53
N THR A 8 8.62 -9.75 25.89
CA THR A 8 8.74 -9.80 24.43
C THR A 8 7.33 -9.99 23.89
N ARG A 9 6.64 -8.87 23.66
CA ARG A 9 5.38 -8.83 22.92
C ARG A 9 5.59 -9.53 21.57
N MET A 10 5.07 -10.76 21.44
CA MET A 10 4.85 -11.41 20.15
C MET A 10 3.92 -10.49 19.35
N THR A 11 4.48 -9.63 18.50
CA THR A 11 3.71 -8.84 17.56
C THR A 11 3.11 -9.81 16.54
N MET A 12 1.83 -10.12 16.71
CA MET A 12 1.09 -10.86 15.69
C MET A 12 1.06 -10.01 14.42
N PRO A 13 1.27 -10.60 13.24
CA PRO A 13 1.22 -9.86 11.99
C PRO A 13 -0.20 -9.31 11.77
N THR A 14 -0.35 -7.99 11.85
CA THR A 14 -1.59 -7.30 11.53
C THR A 14 -1.84 -7.39 10.03
N LEU A 15 -2.99 -7.95 9.65
CA LEU A 15 -3.47 -7.92 8.27
C LEU A 15 -4.39 -6.72 8.09
N LEU A 16 -4.09 -5.90 7.09
CA LEU A 16 -4.86 -4.74 6.70
C LEU A 16 -5.71 -5.09 5.49
N ASP A 17 -7.02 -4.92 5.61
CA ASP A 17 -7.90 -4.88 4.46
C ASP A 17 -7.84 -3.50 3.78
N LEU A 18 -8.70 -3.27 2.79
CA LEU A 18 -8.75 -2.00 2.07
C LEU A 18 -9.15 -0.80 2.94
N GLU A 19 -9.93 -1.02 4.00
CA GLU A 19 -10.38 0.05 4.91
C GLU A 19 -9.26 0.42 5.89
N ALA A 20 -8.66 -0.57 6.55
CA ALA A 20 -7.51 -0.36 7.43
C ALA A 20 -6.32 0.25 6.67
N LEU A 21 -6.16 -0.10 5.39
CA LEU A 21 -5.18 0.53 4.51
C LEU A 21 -5.51 2.00 4.18
N ALA A 22 -6.80 2.33 4.03
CA ALA A 22 -7.26 3.70 3.83
C ALA A 22 -6.95 4.56 5.07
N GLU A 23 -7.30 4.06 6.26
CA GLU A 23 -6.97 4.70 7.54
C GLU A 23 -5.46 4.93 7.69
N LYS A 24 -4.63 3.90 7.45
CA LYS A 24 -3.17 3.97 7.60
C LYS A 24 -2.52 4.95 6.62
N THR A 25 -3.01 5.01 5.38
CA THR A 25 -2.45 5.90 4.34
C THR A 25 -3.02 7.32 4.37
N GLY A 26 -4.10 7.55 5.13
CA GLY A 26 -4.87 8.80 5.10
C GLY A 26 -5.57 9.05 3.77
N LEU A 27 -5.77 8.00 2.96
CA LEU A 27 -6.49 8.06 1.68
C LEU A 27 -7.92 7.60 1.87
N THR A 28 -8.79 7.94 0.92
CA THR A 28 -10.15 7.38 0.93
C THR A 28 -10.13 5.91 0.50
N TYR A 29 -11.06 5.11 1.03
CA TYR A 29 -11.27 3.72 0.60
C TYR A 29 -11.35 3.57 -0.93
N ALA A 30 -12.11 4.46 -1.58
CA ALA A 30 -12.26 4.46 -3.04
C ALA A 30 -10.92 4.66 -3.78
N THR A 31 -10.04 5.50 -3.23
CA THR A 31 -8.69 5.73 -3.78
C THR A 31 -7.83 4.49 -3.64
N VAL A 32 -7.81 3.88 -2.44
CA VAL A 32 -7.05 2.66 -2.16
C VAL A 32 -7.51 1.51 -3.06
N ARG A 33 -8.84 1.34 -3.20
CA ARG A 33 -9.43 0.36 -4.12
C ARG A 33 -9.00 0.60 -5.57
N SER A 34 -9.01 1.86 -6.02
CA SER A 34 -8.57 2.22 -7.38
C SER A 34 -7.09 1.92 -7.58
N TYR A 35 -6.24 2.22 -6.60
CA TYR A 35 -4.82 1.90 -6.65
C TYR A 35 -4.59 0.39 -6.73
N HIS A 36 -5.35 -0.41 -5.98
CA HIS A 36 -5.27 -1.85 -6.05
C HIS A 36 -5.67 -2.35 -7.45
N ASN A 37 -6.79 -1.89 -7.99
CA ASN A 37 -7.24 -2.28 -9.33
C ASN A 37 -6.24 -1.90 -10.43
N HIS A 38 -5.67 -0.70 -10.36
CA HIS A 38 -4.66 -0.25 -11.31
C HIS A 38 -3.36 -1.06 -11.20
N ALA A 39 -2.92 -1.38 -9.98
CA ALA A 39 -1.76 -2.25 -9.76
C ALA A 39 -2.00 -3.65 -10.37
N GLU A 40 -3.18 -4.24 -10.14
CA GLU A 40 -3.55 -5.53 -10.71
C GLU A 40 -3.61 -5.49 -12.25
N ALA A 41 -4.22 -4.44 -12.83
CA ALA A 41 -4.25 -4.27 -14.27
C ALA A 41 -2.83 -4.17 -14.87
N ARG A 42 -1.96 -3.35 -14.28
CA ARG A 42 -0.57 -3.20 -14.72
C ARG A 42 0.24 -4.49 -14.58
N ARG A 43 -0.01 -5.30 -13.55
CA ARG A 43 0.59 -6.63 -13.43
C ARG A 43 0.15 -7.56 -14.56
N ARG A 44 -1.15 -7.54 -14.90
CA ARG A 44 -1.68 -8.34 -16.03
C ARG A 44 -1.06 -7.90 -17.35
N ASP A 45 -0.84 -6.60 -17.52
CA ASP A 45 -0.19 -6.02 -18.71
C ASP A 45 1.35 -6.17 -18.70
N GLY A 46 1.93 -6.77 -17.65
CA GLY A 46 3.38 -6.96 -17.52
C GLY A 46 4.19 -5.68 -17.23
N ASN A 47 3.53 -4.60 -16.80
CA ASN A 47 4.15 -3.28 -16.54
C ASN A 47 3.91 -2.76 -15.11
N PRO A 48 4.31 -3.50 -14.05
CA PRO A 48 4.15 -3.04 -12.67
C PRO A 48 5.01 -1.80 -12.39
N ARG A 49 4.47 -0.81 -11.66
CA ARG A 49 5.23 0.38 -11.29
C ARG A 49 5.79 0.28 -9.88
N PRO A 50 6.96 0.90 -9.58
CA PRO A 50 7.52 0.90 -8.22
C PRO A 50 6.61 1.49 -7.14
N GLY A 51 5.69 2.40 -7.51
CA GLY A 51 4.73 3.01 -6.57
C GLY A 51 3.39 2.28 -6.44
N ASP A 52 3.22 1.14 -7.11
CA ASP A 52 1.96 0.38 -7.09
C ASP A 52 1.78 -0.39 -5.78
N LEU A 53 0.53 -0.52 -5.31
CA LEU A 53 0.21 -1.39 -4.19
C LEU A 53 0.66 -2.82 -4.50
N PRO A 54 1.43 -3.50 -3.64
CA PRO A 54 1.96 -4.84 -3.87
C PRO A 54 0.85 -5.89 -4.03
N PRO A 55 1.18 -7.11 -4.50
CA PRO A 55 0.23 -8.21 -4.47
C PRO A 55 -0.30 -8.41 -3.04
N PRO A 56 -1.58 -8.79 -2.87
CA PRO A 56 -2.13 -9.07 -1.55
C PRO A 56 -1.46 -10.28 -0.93
N ASP A 57 -0.97 -10.15 0.31
CA ASP A 57 -0.34 -11.22 1.08
C ASP A 57 -1.34 -12.33 1.42
N LYS A 58 -2.60 -11.96 1.65
CA LYS A 58 -3.72 -12.90 1.85
C LYS A 58 -4.96 -12.44 1.12
N ARG A 59 -5.86 -13.38 0.87
CA ARG A 59 -7.21 -13.09 0.36
C ARG A 59 -8.24 -13.81 1.22
N PHE A 60 -9.24 -13.06 1.66
CA PHE A 60 -10.42 -13.57 2.36
C PHE A 60 -11.59 -13.52 1.38
N GLY A 61 -11.78 -14.62 0.63
CA GLY A 61 -12.72 -14.65 -0.49
C GLY A 61 -12.32 -13.63 -1.57
N ARG A 62 -13.15 -12.59 -1.74
CA ARG A 62 -12.90 -11.49 -2.69
C ARG A 62 -12.15 -10.30 -2.07
N SER A 63 -11.95 -10.31 -0.76
CA SER A 63 -11.31 -9.21 -0.04
C SER A 63 -9.80 -9.43 0.02
N PRO A 64 -8.98 -8.58 -0.64
CA PRO A 64 -7.53 -8.63 -0.51
C PRO A 64 -7.11 -8.10 0.87
N ALA A 65 -6.04 -8.66 1.42
CA ALA A 65 -5.43 -8.23 2.65
C ALA A 65 -3.90 -8.22 2.53
N TRP A 66 -3.27 -7.23 3.15
CA TRP A 66 -1.82 -7.05 3.18
C TRP A 66 -1.32 -7.11 4.61
N LEU A 67 -0.09 -7.56 4.79
CA LEU A 67 0.59 -7.38 6.07
C LEU A 67 0.88 -5.89 6.26
N GLU A 68 0.69 -5.42 7.48
CA GLU A 68 1.03 -4.05 7.84
C GLU A 68 2.49 -3.71 7.49
N LYS A 69 3.41 -4.64 7.74
CA LYS A 69 4.82 -4.54 7.37
C LYS A 69 5.03 -4.35 5.86
N THR A 70 4.28 -5.07 5.02
CA THR A 70 4.37 -4.95 3.56
C THR A 70 3.99 -3.52 3.11
N ILE A 71 3.00 -2.93 3.76
CA ILE A 71 2.56 -1.56 3.48
C ILE A 71 3.56 -0.53 4.01
N ASP A 72 4.12 -0.75 5.19
CA ASP A 72 5.16 0.12 5.74
C ASP A 72 6.41 0.15 4.86
N GLU A 73 6.85 -1.01 4.37
CA GLU A 73 7.95 -1.12 3.41
C GLU A 73 7.63 -0.40 2.10
N LEU A 74 6.40 -0.52 1.58
CA LEU A 74 5.97 0.22 0.40
C LEU A 74 6.04 1.73 0.63
N LEU A 75 5.52 2.22 1.76
CA LEU A 75 5.50 3.65 2.08
C LEU A 75 6.91 4.20 2.29
N ALA A 76 7.80 3.44 2.92
CA ALA A 76 9.20 3.80 3.08
C ALA A 76 9.96 3.83 1.76
N ASN A 77 9.63 2.92 0.83
CA ASN A 77 10.26 2.82 -0.49
C ASN A 77 9.54 3.64 -1.58
N ARG A 78 8.50 4.42 -1.25
CA ARG A 78 7.79 5.21 -2.26
C ARG A 78 8.76 6.21 -2.87
N PRO A 79 8.99 6.17 -4.20
CA PRO A 79 9.77 7.22 -4.84
C PRO A 79 9.03 8.55 -4.61
N GLY A 80 9.77 9.57 -4.17
CA GLY A 80 9.20 10.84 -3.69
C GLY A 80 8.12 11.42 -4.60
N ARG A 81 7.19 12.17 -3.99
CA ARG A 81 6.03 12.83 -4.62
C ARG A 81 6.47 13.68 -5.83
N GLY A 82 6.51 13.07 -7.02
CA GLY A 82 7.04 13.69 -8.25
C GLY A 82 7.61 12.71 -9.27
N ALA A 83 7.95 11.47 -8.88
CA ALA A 83 8.67 10.54 -9.76
C ALA A 83 7.84 9.82 -10.85
N GLY A 84 6.51 9.97 -10.92
CA GLY A 84 5.66 9.11 -11.78
C GLY A 84 4.47 9.76 -12.48
N GLY A 85 4.31 11.08 -12.43
CA GLY A 85 3.13 11.71 -13.03
C GLY A 85 3.00 13.18 -12.71
N GLY A 86 4.04 13.97 -12.99
CA GLY A 86 3.87 15.43 -13.04
C GLY A 86 2.65 15.79 -13.88
N ARG A 87 1.91 16.81 -13.45
CA ARG A 87 0.79 17.38 -14.23
C ARG A 87 1.31 17.61 -15.65
N PRO A 88 0.71 17.01 -16.69
CA PRO A 88 1.13 17.29 -18.06
C PRO A 88 1.08 18.82 -18.26
N PRO A 89 2.13 19.43 -18.84
CA PRO A 89 2.15 20.87 -19.06
C PRO A 89 0.92 21.24 -19.89
N LYS A 90 0.18 22.26 -19.45
CA LYS A 90 -0.92 22.83 -20.24
C LYS A 90 -0.29 23.32 -21.55
N ARG A 91 -0.61 22.68 -22.69
CA ARG A 91 -0.24 23.22 -24.00
C ARG A 91 -0.81 24.64 -24.07
N ALA A 92 0.07 25.63 -24.18
CA ALA A 92 -0.32 26.96 -24.63
C ALA A 92 -0.85 26.78 -26.05
N GLN A 93 -2.16 26.93 -26.22
CA GLN A 93 -2.74 27.06 -27.55
C GLN A 93 -2.46 28.50 -27.98
N GLU A 94 -1.66 28.63 -29.04
CA GLU A 94 -1.57 29.83 -29.88
C GLU A 94 -2.86 30.00 -30.69
#